data_AF-A0A8J9WKS3-F1
#
_entry.id   AF-A0A8J9WKS3-F1
#
_cell.length_a   1.000
_cell.length_b   1.000
_cell.length_c   1.000
_cell.angle_alpha   90.00
_cell.angle_beta   90.00
_cell.angle_gamma   90.00
#
_symmetry.space_group_name_H-M   'P 1'
#
loop_
_entity.id
_entity.type
_entity.pdbx_description
1 polymer ?
#
loop_
_entity_poly.entity_id
_entity_poly.type
_entity_poly.pdbx_seq_one_letter_code
_entity_poly.pdbx_strand_id
1 'polypeptide(L)'
;MGHLKENSKGVFSGFNLFGSVPDTDAETLSLAARKADVFIVVNASTIELLDVERYVEETIGDRPLVLWNLELDTLRADLGLLGFPPKELQFRFLSQFTPVFYIRQRDYSKSVAVAPFIINYSGCIFREYPGPWQVMLRQDNGQYACIAEDERRYNLGEAKEEMMAAMGLDTEEEGSAMQFLRRGYKRSTWWEDAVDLEQTDMWRR
;
A
#
# COMPACT_ATOMS: atom_id res chain seq x y z
N MET A 1 -11.03 17.30 4.97
CA MET A 1 -9.80 17.81 4.33
C MET A 1 -9.75 19.35 4.22
N GLY A 2 -10.21 20.10 5.25
CA GLY A 2 -10.09 21.58 5.22
C GLY A 2 -8.66 22.10 5.40
N HIS A 3 -7.79 21.31 6.03
CA HIS A 3 -6.48 21.70 6.52
C HIS A 3 -5.33 21.66 5.48
N LEU A 4 -5.46 20.92 4.37
CA LEU A 4 -4.45 20.97 3.28
C LEU A 4 -4.44 22.34 2.55
N LYS A 5 -5.44 23.19 2.80
CA LYS A 5 -5.58 24.51 2.20
C LYS A 5 -4.89 25.64 2.98
N GLU A 6 -4.36 25.38 4.18
CA GLU A 6 -3.69 26.42 4.99
C GLU A 6 -2.46 27.02 4.29
N ASN A 7 -1.76 26.24 3.44
CA ASN A 7 -0.61 26.69 2.67
C ASN A 7 -0.86 26.88 1.16
N SER A 8 -2.09 26.71 0.66
CA SER A 8 -2.37 26.91 -0.76
C SER A 8 -2.64 28.38 -1.08
N LYS A 9 -1.60 29.17 -1.30
CA LYS A 9 -1.72 30.42 -2.07
C LYS A 9 -1.63 30.09 -3.57
N GLY A 10 -2.73 29.65 -4.20
CA GLY A 10 -2.82 29.66 -5.67
C GLY A 10 -3.77 28.69 -6.40
N VAL A 11 -4.80 29.31 -7.02
CA VAL A 11 -5.40 29.06 -8.36
C VAL A 11 -6.48 27.97 -8.59
N PHE A 12 -6.62 26.89 -7.82
CA PHE A 12 -7.75 25.95 -8.03
C PHE A 12 -8.67 25.82 -6.81
N SER A 13 -9.34 26.93 -6.46
CA SER A 13 -10.49 26.91 -5.56
C SER A 13 -11.77 26.66 -6.36
N GLY A 14 -12.05 25.41 -6.70
CA GLY A 14 -13.32 25.08 -7.34
C GLY A 14 -13.51 23.59 -7.54
N PHE A 15 -14.11 22.93 -6.55
CA PHE A 15 -15.04 21.78 -6.63
C PHE A 15 -15.06 21.06 -5.27
N ASN A 16 -15.67 21.69 -4.26
CA ASN A 16 -16.09 20.99 -3.04
C ASN A 16 -17.55 20.55 -3.23
N LEU A 17 -17.78 19.27 -3.58
CA LEU A 17 -19.13 18.71 -3.75
C LEU A 17 -19.59 17.82 -2.57
N PHE A 18 -18.78 17.62 -1.52
CA PHE A 18 -19.19 16.85 -0.35
C PHE A 18 -18.61 17.42 0.95
N GLY A 19 -19.49 17.70 1.92
CA GLY A 19 -19.18 17.89 3.35
C GLY A 19 -18.45 19.18 3.74
N SER A 20 -19.19 20.18 4.21
CA SER A 20 -18.61 21.33 4.93
C SER A 20 -18.07 20.88 6.29
N VAL A 21 -16.74 20.87 6.45
CA VAL A 21 -16.11 20.89 7.78
C VAL A 21 -16.34 22.28 8.35
N PRO A 22 -16.76 22.44 9.61
CA PRO A 22 -16.93 23.76 10.22
C PRO A 22 -15.60 24.53 10.19
N ASP A 23 -15.67 25.77 9.70
CA ASP A 23 -14.54 26.71 9.66
C ASP A 23 -14.00 26.94 11.07
N THR A 24 -12.94 26.21 11.42
CA THR A 24 -12.14 26.47 12.61
C THR A 24 -11.06 27.46 12.18
N ASP A 25 -10.94 28.58 12.88
CA ASP A 25 -10.00 29.66 12.51
C ASP A 25 -8.57 29.11 12.29
N ALA A 26 -7.95 29.48 11.17
CA ALA A 26 -6.62 29.00 10.77
C ALA A 26 -5.53 29.29 11.83
N GLU A 27 -5.66 30.39 12.58
CA GLU A 27 -4.75 30.70 13.70
C GLU A 27 -4.88 29.66 14.84
N THR A 28 -6.10 29.25 15.17
CA THR A 28 -6.40 28.26 16.21
C THR A 28 -5.88 26.88 15.81
N LEU A 29 -6.03 26.50 14.54
CA LEU A 29 -5.50 25.25 13.98
C LEU A 29 -3.96 25.23 13.97
N SER A 30 -3.33 26.35 13.62
CA SER A 30 -1.85 26.47 13.68
C SER A 30 -1.31 26.33 15.11
N LEU A 31 -2.05 26.82 16.11
CA LEU A 31 -1.68 26.67 17.53
C LEU A 31 -1.83 25.22 17.99
N ALA A 32 -2.90 24.53 17.54
CA ALA A 32 -3.11 23.12 17.84
C ALA A 32 -1.99 22.26 17.22
N ALA A 33 -1.63 22.52 15.97
CA ALA A 33 -0.53 21.82 15.29
C ALA A 33 0.82 22.05 15.99
N ARG A 34 1.09 23.25 16.54
CA ARG A 34 2.32 23.51 17.31
C ARG A 34 2.36 22.76 18.64
N LYS A 35 1.20 22.52 19.26
CA LYS A 35 1.09 21.80 20.55
C LYS A 35 0.98 20.28 20.40
N ALA A 36 0.71 19.79 19.20
CA ALA A 36 0.50 18.37 18.96
C ALA A 36 1.81 17.58 19.01
N ASP A 37 1.79 16.47 19.76
CA ASP A 37 2.90 15.52 19.81
C ASP A 37 2.79 14.43 18.71
N VAL A 38 1.58 14.17 18.21
CA VAL A 38 1.29 13.13 17.22
C VAL A 38 0.28 13.65 16.20
N PHE A 39 0.48 13.26 14.94
CA PHE A 39 -0.42 13.59 13.83
C PHE A 39 -1.01 12.31 13.24
N ILE A 40 -2.30 12.35 12.89
CA ILE A 40 -2.98 11.24 12.25
C ILE A 40 -3.67 11.77 10.99
N VAL A 41 -3.27 11.24 9.83
CA VAL A 41 -3.88 11.54 8.54
C VAL A 41 -4.75 10.34 8.15
N VAL A 42 -6.04 10.58 7.95
CA VAL A 42 -7.03 9.54 7.63
C VAL A 42 -7.53 9.73 6.21
N ASN A 43 -7.49 8.66 5.40
CA ASN A 43 -8.08 8.58 4.07
C ASN A 43 -7.68 9.69 3.09
N ALA A 44 -6.38 9.90 2.89
CA ALA A 44 -5.89 10.82 1.85
C ALA A 44 -6.04 10.19 0.45
N SER A 45 -6.62 10.94 -0.49
CA SER A 45 -6.63 10.56 -1.91
C SER A 45 -5.22 10.63 -2.51
N THR A 46 -5.00 10.03 -3.69
CA THR A 46 -3.70 10.05 -4.37
C THR A 46 -3.19 11.48 -4.56
N ILE A 47 -4.05 12.43 -4.91
CA ILE A 47 -3.69 13.84 -5.14
C ILE A 47 -3.21 14.49 -3.82
N GLU A 48 -3.90 14.19 -2.72
CA GLU A 48 -3.61 14.79 -1.42
C GLU A 48 -2.35 14.22 -0.76
N LEU A 49 -1.83 13.08 -1.22
CA LEU A 49 -0.56 12.55 -0.69
C LEU A 49 0.59 13.54 -0.86
N LEU A 50 0.58 14.36 -1.92
CA LEU A 50 1.56 15.42 -2.11
C LEU A 50 1.39 16.54 -1.07
N ASP A 51 0.15 16.88 -0.73
CA ASP A 51 -0.13 17.90 0.28
C ASP A 51 0.22 17.40 1.69
N VAL A 52 0.06 16.10 1.95
CA VAL A 52 0.49 15.45 3.19
C VAL A 52 2.01 15.50 3.33
N GLU A 53 2.76 15.21 2.27
CA GLU A 53 4.22 15.35 2.27
C GLU A 53 4.64 16.79 2.60
N ARG A 54 4.06 17.79 1.93
CA ARG A 54 4.35 19.20 2.24
C ARG A 54 4.02 19.54 3.69
N TYR A 55 2.90 19.04 4.21
CA TYR A 55 2.52 19.29 5.60
C TYR A 55 3.50 18.65 6.60
N VAL A 56 4.07 17.49 6.26
CA VAL A 56 5.13 16.86 7.06
C VAL A 56 6.36 17.78 7.11
N GLU A 57 6.82 18.26 5.96
CA GLU A 57 8.00 19.11 5.85
C GLU A 57 7.82 20.47 6.54
N GLU A 58 6.67 21.11 6.36
CA GLU A 58 6.43 22.48 6.80
C GLU A 58 5.96 22.58 8.25
N THR A 59 5.23 21.56 8.73
CA THR A 59 4.57 21.61 10.04
C THR A 59 5.04 20.51 10.97
N ILE A 60 4.94 19.24 10.58
CA ILE A 60 5.17 18.11 11.51
C ILE A 60 6.64 18.02 11.93
N GLY A 61 7.57 18.12 10.97
CA GLY A 61 9.00 17.89 11.20
C GLY A 61 9.25 16.45 11.69
N ASP A 62 10.08 16.30 12.72
CA ASP A 62 10.48 14.99 13.27
C ASP A 62 9.43 14.32 14.17
N ARG A 63 8.23 14.92 14.29
CA ARG A 63 7.17 14.38 15.17
C ARG A 63 6.47 13.18 14.53
N PRO A 64 6.00 12.21 15.33
CA PRO A 64 5.30 11.03 14.82
C PRO A 64 4.07 11.37 13.95
N LEU A 65 4.03 10.77 12.75
CA LEU A 65 2.88 10.79 11.84
C LEU A 65 2.36 9.36 11.63
N VAL A 66 1.05 9.19 11.83
CA VAL A 66 0.32 7.98 11.44
C VAL A 66 -0.50 8.27 10.19
N LEU A 67 -0.17 7.57 9.10
CA LEU A 67 -0.97 7.61 7.88
C LEU A 67 -1.92 6.40 7.87
N TRP A 68 -3.18 6.64 8.24
CA TRP A 68 -4.25 5.64 8.18
C TRP A 68 -4.97 5.74 6.82
N ASN A 69 -4.45 5.02 5.83
CA ASN A 69 -4.99 5.06 4.48
C ASN A 69 -5.29 3.66 3.95
N LEU A 70 -6.58 3.31 3.89
CA LEU A 70 -7.05 1.94 3.66
C LEU A 70 -6.66 1.36 2.29
N GLU A 71 -6.48 2.21 1.28
CA GLU A 71 -6.20 1.78 -0.10
C GLU A 71 -4.86 2.28 -0.65
N LEU A 72 -3.88 2.56 0.22
CA LEU A 72 -2.61 3.18 -0.19
C LEU A 72 -1.90 2.45 -1.34
N ASP A 73 -1.95 1.11 -1.39
CA ASP A 73 -1.38 0.33 -2.49
C ASP A 73 -2.12 0.49 -3.83
N THR A 74 -3.41 0.80 -3.80
CA THR A 74 -4.19 1.16 -4.99
C THR A 74 -3.80 2.56 -5.45
N LEU A 75 -3.70 3.51 -4.51
CA LEU A 75 -3.30 4.89 -4.82
C LEU A 75 -1.88 4.97 -5.39
N ARG A 76 -0.96 4.10 -4.95
CA ARG A 76 0.38 3.96 -5.55
C ARG A 76 0.33 3.61 -7.03
N ALA A 77 -0.69 2.88 -7.49
CA ALA A 77 -0.84 2.54 -8.90
C ALA A 77 -1.13 3.76 -9.78
N ASP A 78 -1.77 4.79 -9.22
CA ASP A 78 -2.15 6.01 -9.93
C ASP A 78 -1.00 7.03 -10.05
N LEU A 79 0.11 6.83 -9.32
CA LEU A 79 1.25 7.76 -9.38
C LEU A 79 1.88 7.76 -10.79
N GLY A 80 2.10 8.97 -11.30
CA GLY A 80 2.61 9.24 -12.65
C GLY A 80 1.55 9.21 -13.75
N LEU A 81 0.27 9.00 -13.43
CA LEU A 81 -0.84 9.24 -14.37
C LEU A 81 -1.09 10.74 -14.54
N LEU A 82 -1.69 11.15 -15.67
CA LEU A 82 -2.00 12.56 -15.94
C LEU A 82 -2.93 13.11 -14.85
N GLY A 83 -2.49 14.19 -14.18
CA GLY A 83 -3.24 14.82 -13.09
C GLY A 83 -2.98 14.22 -11.70
N PHE A 84 -2.12 13.21 -11.59
CA PHE A 84 -1.71 12.60 -10.33
C PHE A 84 -0.26 12.94 -9.97
N PRO A 85 0.14 12.84 -8.69
CA PRO A 85 1.51 13.06 -8.26
C PRO A 85 2.51 12.15 -8.97
N PRO A 86 3.78 12.58 -9.07
CA PRO A 86 4.82 11.83 -9.78
C PRO A 86 5.23 10.56 -9.01
N LYS A 87 5.80 9.57 -9.72
CA LYS A 87 6.19 8.26 -9.14
C LYS A 87 7.23 8.40 -8.04
N GLU A 88 8.05 9.44 -8.12
CA GLU A 88 9.08 9.83 -7.16
C GLU A 88 8.52 9.97 -5.74
N LEU A 89 7.22 10.32 -5.58
CA LEU A 89 6.55 10.39 -4.28
C LEU A 89 6.63 9.05 -3.52
N GLN A 90 6.55 7.92 -4.23
CA GLN A 90 6.71 6.61 -3.60
C GLN A 90 8.09 6.46 -2.97
N PHE A 91 9.12 6.85 -3.70
CA PHE A 91 10.51 6.60 -3.33
C PHE A 91 11.01 7.57 -2.25
N ARG A 92 10.61 8.84 -2.33
CA ARG A 92 11.05 9.89 -1.41
C ARG A 92 10.17 10.08 -0.18
N PHE A 93 8.91 9.65 -0.19
CA PHE A 93 7.99 9.89 0.93
C PHE A 93 7.37 8.60 1.46
N LEU A 94 6.66 7.85 0.61
CA LEU A 94 5.92 6.67 1.05
C LEU A 94 6.82 5.51 1.51
N SER A 95 8.07 5.46 1.05
CA SER A 95 9.07 4.45 1.43
C SER A 95 9.53 4.59 2.89
N GLN A 96 9.37 5.78 3.48
CA GLN A 96 9.78 6.11 4.85
C GLN A 96 8.83 5.58 5.92
N PHE A 97 7.58 5.25 5.54
CA PHE A 97 6.58 4.76 6.48
C PHE A 97 6.86 3.30 6.86
N THR A 98 6.79 3.01 8.16
CA THR A 98 6.79 1.63 8.67
C THR A 98 5.33 1.10 8.69
N PRO A 99 4.98 0.02 7.96
CA PRO A 99 3.64 -0.52 7.95
C PRO A 99 3.32 -1.21 9.28
N VAL A 100 2.57 -0.53 10.15
CA VAL A 100 2.20 -1.06 11.47
C VAL A 100 1.06 -2.08 11.36
N PHE A 101 0.07 -1.79 10.52
CA PHE A 101 -1.03 -2.68 10.20
C PHE A 101 -1.24 -2.68 8.70
N TYR A 102 -1.23 -3.86 8.10
CA TYR A 102 -1.34 -4.00 6.65
C TYR A 102 -2.16 -5.22 6.29
N ILE A 103 -3.06 -5.06 5.32
CA ILE A 103 -3.76 -6.16 4.69
C ILE A 103 -3.93 -5.86 3.21
N ARG A 104 -3.54 -6.82 2.36
CA ARG A 104 -3.81 -6.78 0.92
C ARG A 104 -4.35 -8.11 0.46
N GLN A 105 -5.65 -8.14 0.24
CA GLN A 105 -6.35 -9.31 -0.25
C GLN A 105 -6.15 -9.48 -1.76
N ARG A 106 -6.06 -10.73 -2.18
CA ARG A 106 -5.95 -11.13 -3.57
C ARG A 106 -6.72 -12.41 -3.83
N ASP A 107 -7.45 -12.40 -4.94
CA ASP A 107 -8.12 -13.56 -5.51
C ASP A 107 -7.35 -13.99 -6.76
N TYR A 108 -7.07 -15.28 -6.84
CA TYR A 108 -6.36 -15.89 -7.95
C TYR A 108 -7.15 -17.05 -8.53
N SER A 109 -6.83 -17.39 -9.77
CA SER A 109 -7.37 -18.54 -10.47
C SER A 109 -6.23 -19.24 -11.20
N LYS A 110 -6.21 -20.57 -11.16
CA LYS A 110 -5.24 -21.40 -11.88
C LYS A 110 -5.94 -22.49 -12.67
N SER A 111 -5.59 -22.60 -13.96
CA SER A 111 -6.04 -23.70 -14.79
C SER A 111 -5.20 -24.96 -14.57
N VAL A 112 -5.86 -26.08 -14.32
CA VAL A 112 -5.25 -27.41 -14.10
C VAL A 112 -5.71 -28.39 -15.18
N ALA A 113 -4.94 -29.46 -15.42
CA ALA A 113 -5.22 -30.42 -16.49
C ALA A 113 -6.34 -31.42 -16.15
N VAL A 114 -6.77 -31.49 -14.89
CA VAL A 114 -7.79 -32.42 -14.38
C VAL A 114 -8.95 -31.62 -13.81
N ALA A 115 -10.18 -32.16 -13.90
CA ALA A 115 -11.36 -31.55 -13.29
C ALA A 115 -11.08 -31.17 -11.80
N PRO A 116 -11.44 -29.96 -11.36
CA PRO A 116 -12.38 -29.00 -11.97
C PRO A 116 -11.80 -28.06 -13.05
N PHE A 117 -10.61 -28.33 -13.59
CA PHE A 117 -9.89 -27.56 -14.65
C PHE A 117 -9.52 -26.12 -14.29
N ILE A 118 -10.24 -25.48 -13.37
CA ILE A 118 -9.97 -24.16 -12.82
C ILE A 118 -10.11 -24.25 -11.31
N ILE A 119 -9.06 -23.86 -10.60
CA ILE A 119 -9.03 -23.78 -9.15
C ILE A 119 -8.91 -22.31 -8.78
N ASN A 120 -9.92 -21.80 -8.07
CA ASN A 120 -9.91 -20.47 -7.51
C ASN A 120 -9.41 -20.55 -6.07
N TYR A 121 -8.51 -19.65 -5.70
CA TYR A 121 -7.99 -19.55 -4.34
C TYR A 121 -7.78 -18.08 -4.01
N SER A 122 -7.89 -17.74 -2.74
CA SER A 122 -7.77 -16.36 -2.27
C SER A 122 -6.92 -16.31 -1.02
N GLY A 123 -6.24 -15.20 -0.83
CA GLY A 123 -5.38 -14.99 0.33
C GLY A 123 -5.14 -13.52 0.57
N CYS A 124 -4.25 -13.22 1.49
CA CYS A 124 -3.75 -11.87 1.69
C CYS A 124 -2.30 -11.86 2.13
N ILE A 125 -1.63 -10.76 1.83
CA ILE A 125 -0.42 -10.36 2.56
C ILE A 125 -0.90 -9.58 3.78
N PHE A 126 -0.46 -9.99 4.95
CA PHE A 126 -0.87 -9.43 6.23
C PHE A 126 0.34 -9.04 7.07
N ARG A 127 0.17 -8.01 7.90
CA ARG A 127 1.13 -7.63 8.92
C ARG A 127 0.46 -6.96 10.11
N GLU A 128 0.90 -7.36 11.29
CA GLU A 128 0.65 -6.70 12.57
C GLU A 128 2.00 -6.48 13.28
N TYR A 129 2.53 -5.25 13.24
CA TYR A 129 3.81 -4.91 13.86
C TYR A 129 3.73 -5.04 15.40
N PRO A 130 4.76 -5.59 16.08
CA PRO A 130 6.11 -5.92 15.59
C PRO A 130 6.26 -7.33 14.97
N GLY A 131 5.16 -8.01 14.65
CA GLY A 131 5.19 -9.31 13.97
C GLY A 131 5.73 -9.26 12.54
N PRO A 132 6.13 -10.44 12.00
CA PRO A 132 6.63 -10.55 10.63
C PRO A 132 5.54 -10.29 9.59
N TRP A 133 5.95 -10.17 8.35
CA TRP A 133 5.03 -10.26 7.21
C TRP A 133 4.54 -11.69 7.07
N GLN A 134 3.24 -11.84 6.85
CA GLN A 134 2.61 -13.15 6.73
C GLN A 134 1.89 -13.26 5.39
N VAL A 135 2.02 -14.42 4.75
CA VAL A 135 1.13 -14.82 3.66
C VAL A 135 0.03 -15.68 4.27
N MET A 136 -1.20 -15.25 4.09
CA MET A 136 -2.38 -15.91 4.62
C MET A 136 -3.22 -16.50 3.49
N LEU A 137 -3.59 -17.76 3.61
CA LEU A 137 -4.46 -18.46 2.65
C LEU A 137 -5.86 -18.62 3.24
N ARG A 138 -6.88 -18.20 2.50
CA ARG A 138 -8.29 -18.37 2.90
C ARG A 138 -8.69 -19.84 2.77
N GLN A 139 -9.20 -20.39 3.85
CA GLN A 139 -9.71 -21.75 3.95
C GLN A 139 -11.20 -21.80 3.59
N ASP A 140 -11.73 -23.01 3.35
CA ASP A 140 -13.14 -23.22 2.98
C ASP A 140 -14.13 -22.76 4.06
N ASN A 141 -13.71 -22.73 5.33
CA ASN A 141 -14.51 -22.21 6.44
C ASN A 141 -14.54 -20.66 6.49
N GLY A 142 -13.90 -19.99 5.54
CA GLY A 142 -13.80 -18.54 5.46
C GLY A 142 -12.72 -17.90 6.33
N GLN A 143 -12.02 -18.68 7.17
CA GLN A 143 -10.91 -18.20 7.98
C GLN A 143 -9.62 -18.15 7.17
N TYR A 144 -8.67 -17.35 7.64
CA TYR A 144 -7.34 -17.24 7.06
C TYR A 144 -6.35 -18.06 7.88
N ALA A 145 -5.54 -18.89 7.23
CA ALA A 145 -4.43 -19.61 7.84
C ALA A 145 -3.10 -19.03 7.37
N CYS A 146 -2.16 -18.80 8.29
CA CYS A 146 -0.80 -18.39 7.94
C CYS A 146 -0.07 -19.57 7.28
N ILE A 147 0.50 -19.34 6.10
CA ILE A 147 1.22 -20.36 5.33
C ILE A 147 2.72 -20.06 5.18
N ALA A 148 3.12 -18.79 5.30
CA ALA A 148 4.52 -18.36 5.21
C ALA A 148 4.71 -17.07 6.02
N GLU A 149 5.91 -16.91 6.60
CA GLU A 149 6.32 -15.71 7.35
C GLU A 149 7.72 -15.27 6.95
N ASP A 150 7.95 -13.96 6.88
CA ASP A 150 9.26 -13.36 6.61
C ASP A 150 9.39 -11.99 7.30
N GLU A 151 10.60 -11.58 7.65
CA GLU A 151 10.89 -10.24 8.14
C GLU A 151 10.73 -9.18 7.03
N ARG A 152 10.96 -9.58 5.78
CA ARG A 152 10.80 -8.73 4.60
C ARG A 152 9.42 -8.93 3.97
N ARG A 153 8.81 -7.84 3.55
CA ARG A 153 7.56 -7.82 2.79
C ARG A 153 7.65 -8.66 1.52
N TYR A 154 6.77 -9.65 1.42
CA TYR A 154 6.49 -10.37 0.18
C TYR A 154 6.00 -9.43 -0.92
N ASN A 155 6.56 -9.56 -2.12
CA ASN A 155 5.92 -9.02 -3.31
C ASN A 155 4.70 -9.87 -3.71
N LEU A 156 3.85 -9.35 -4.61
CA LEU A 156 2.64 -10.07 -5.03
C LEU A 156 2.91 -11.41 -5.71
N GLY A 157 4.05 -11.54 -6.39
CA GLY A 157 4.48 -12.76 -7.06
C GLY A 157 4.89 -13.83 -6.05
N GLU A 158 5.76 -13.47 -5.10
CA GLU A 158 6.20 -14.34 -4.00
C GLU A 158 5.01 -14.84 -3.19
N ALA A 159 4.11 -13.95 -2.76
CA ALA A 159 2.91 -14.34 -2.02
C ALA A 159 2.03 -15.31 -2.81
N LYS A 160 1.89 -15.10 -4.14
CA LYS A 160 1.16 -16.03 -5.01
C LYS A 160 1.85 -17.37 -5.12
N GLU A 161 3.17 -17.40 -5.19
CA GLU A 161 3.97 -18.64 -5.24
C GLU A 161 3.81 -19.44 -3.94
N GLU A 162 3.91 -18.80 -2.77
CA GLU A 162 3.64 -19.44 -1.46
C GLU A 162 2.22 -20.03 -1.39
N MET A 163 1.21 -19.28 -1.83
CA MET A 163 -0.17 -19.78 -1.88
C MET A 163 -0.34 -20.98 -2.82
N MET A 164 0.30 -20.96 -3.99
CA MET A 164 0.25 -22.10 -4.92
C MET A 164 0.96 -23.33 -4.36
N ALA A 165 2.10 -23.14 -3.70
CA ALA A 165 2.84 -24.22 -3.06
C ALA A 165 2.02 -24.87 -1.93
N ALA A 166 1.42 -24.06 -1.04
CA ALA A 166 0.57 -24.54 0.05
C ALA A 166 -0.67 -25.30 -0.45
N MET A 167 -1.22 -24.93 -1.61
CA MET A 167 -2.36 -25.60 -2.25
C MET A 167 -1.95 -26.87 -3.03
N GLY A 168 -0.66 -27.21 -3.10
CA GLY A 168 -0.17 -28.33 -3.92
C GLY A 168 -0.34 -28.09 -5.42
N LEU A 169 -0.45 -26.83 -5.85
CA LEU A 169 -0.69 -26.45 -7.23
C LEU A 169 0.60 -26.18 -8.00
N ASP A 170 1.75 -26.07 -7.34
CA ASP A 170 3.05 -25.88 -8.00
C ASP A 170 3.59 -27.20 -8.56
N THR A 171 2.89 -27.75 -9.56
CA THR A 171 3.18 -29.04 -10.17
C THR A 171 4.19 -28.96 -11.32
N GLU A 172 4.79 -27.79 -11.54
CA GLU A 172 5.62 -27.52 -12.71
C GLU A 172 7.10 -27.63 -12.34
N GLU A 173 7.89 -28.27 -13.20
CA GLU A 173 9.34 -28.35 -13.00
C GLU A 173 9.95 -26.94 -12.98
N GLU A 174 10.83 -26.71 -12.00
CA GLU A 174 11.54 -25.46 -11.80
C GLU A 174 12.37 -25.11 -13.04
N GLY A 175 12.17 -23.92 -13.59
CA GLY A 175 12.82 -23.46 -14.82
C GLY A 175 12.16 -23.90 -16.12
N SER A 176 11.02 -24.61 -16.07
CA SER A 176 10.33 -25.04 -17.30
C SER A 176 9.70 -23.87 -18.06
N ALA A 177 9.61 -24.00 -19.40
CA ALA A 177 8.94 -23.01 -20.25
C ALA A 177 7.46 -22.82 -19.87
N MET A 178 6.80 -23.87 -19.39
CA MET A 178 5.43 -23.80 -18.89
C MET A 178 5.32 -22.95 -17.62
N GLN A 179 6.28 -23.09 -16.71
CA GLN A 179 6.38 -22.26 -15.49
C GLN A 179 6.53 -20.79 -15.85
N PHE A 180 7.40 -20.47 -16.81
CA PHE A 180 7.56 -19.10 -17.30
C PHE A 180 6.28 -18.55 -17.94
N LEU A 181 5.65 -19.29 -18.86
CA LEU A 181 4.44 -18.87 -19.56
C LEU A 181 3.26 -18.63 -18.61
N ARG A 182 3.16 -19.40 -17.54
CA ARG A 182 2.08 -19.28 -16.54
C ARG A 182 2.33 -18.22 -15.49
N ARG A 183 3.60 -18.00 -15.08
CA ARG A 183 3.96 -16.94 -14.14
C ARG A 183 3.91 -15.55 -14.79
N GLY A 184 4.21 -15.47 -16.09
CA GLY A 184 4.29 -14.23 -16.83
C GLY A 184 5.55 -13.42 -16.49
N TYR A 185 5.82 -12.41 -17.30
CA TYR A 185 7.07 -11.62 -17.20
C TYR A 185 7.10 -10.68 -15.99
N LYS A 186 5.94 -10.11 -15.62
CA LYS A 186 5.84 -9.12 -14.53
C LYS A 186 5.15 -9.73 -13.32
N ARG A 187 5.92 -9.97 -12.26
CA ARG A 187 5.46 -10.62 -11.01
C ARG A 187 5.21 -9.63 -9.87
N SER A 188 5.67 -8.40 -10.03
CA SER A 188 5.74 -7.35 -9.03
C SER A 188 5.14 -6.06 -9.56
N THR A 189 4.73 -5.19 -8.64
CA THR A 189 4.29 -3.83 -8.97
C THR A 189 5.50 -2.94 -9.27
N TRP A 190 5.30 -1.87 -10.05
CA TRP A 190 6.43 -1.03 -10.50
C TRP A 190 7.20 -0.39 -9.34
N TRP A 191 6.55 -0.18 -8.20
CA TRP A 191 7.20 0.34 -6.99
C TRP A 191 7.89 -0.73 -6.15
N GLU A 192 7.59 -2.01 -6.37
CA GLU A 192 8.30 -3.11 -5.71
C GLU A 192 9.64 -3.42 -6.40
N ASP A 193 9.80 -3.03 -7.67
CA ASP A 193 10.99 -3.32 -8.50
C ASP A 193 12.14 -2.32 -8.30
N ALA A 194 11.83 -1.06 -8.04
CA ALA A 194 12.79 0.04 -8.06
C ALA A 194 13.40 0.33 -6.68
N VAL A 195 13.98 -0.71 -6.06
CA VAL A 195 14.55 -0.66 -4.70
C VAL A 195 15.64 0.41 -4.57
N ASP A 196 16.48 0.55 -5.59
CA ASP A 196 17.63 1.47 -5.58
C ASP A 196 17.23 2.96 -5.55
N LEU A 197 15.97 3.28 -5.85
CA LEU A 197 15.46 4.64 -5.81
C LEU A 197 14.90 5.02 -4.42
N GLU A 198 14.61 4.04 -3.57
CA GLU A 198 13.97 4.25 -2.28
C GLU A 198 14.90 4.97 -1.31
N GLN A 199 14.39 6.02 -0.65
CA GLN A 199 15.15 6.73 0.37
C GLN A 199 15.42 5.84 1.60
N THR A 200 14.45 5.00 1.96
CA THR A 200 14.57 4.00 3.03
C THR A 200 13.81 2.73 2.65
N ASP A 201 14.20 1.59 3.22
CA ASP A 201 13.51 0.30 3.05
C ASP A 201 12.50 -0.01 4.16
N MET A 202 12.15 0.98 5.00
CA MET A 202 11.26 0.82 6.15
C MET A 202 9.88 0.27 5.77
N TRP A 203 9.37 0.62 4.58
CA TRP A 203 8.09 0.11 4.10
C TRP A 203 8.08 -1.37 3.72
N ARG A 204 9.27 -1.98 3.62
CA ARG A 204 9.49 -3.41 3.34
C ARG A 204 9.86 -4.20 4.59
N ARG A 205 10.41 -3.54 5.60
CA ARG A 205 10.78 -4.14 6.87
C ARG A 205 9.62 -4.18 7.82
#